data_AF-A0A1D7QQM3-F1
#
_entry.id   AF-A0A1D7QQM3-F1
#
_cell.length_a   1.000
_cell.length_b   1.000
_cell.length_c   1.000
_cell.angle_alpha   90.00
_cell.angle_beta   90.00
_cell.angle_gamma   90.00
#
_symmetry.space_group_name_H-M   'P 1'
#
loop_
_entity.id
_entity.type
_entity.pdbx_description
1 polymer ?
#
loop_
_entity_poly.entity_id
_entity_poly.type
_entity_poly.pdbx_seq_one_letter_code
_entity_poly.pdbx_strand_id
1 'polypeptide(L)'
;MGGSIGKVFVHTSGSSVVADDVLGDIENPEIFEEATSFVPLEVRERGGAINQMVIDAGVHRNVRAIVIVPSMIYGDSLGLDVESVQLPPIYRKSIEVGKGVYLGKGINRWSNVNISDVIDLYLLALENAPAASYLYIESGEESYRDLAGYISHALGFGGETESWKAEEALAEIGGLARYGLGSNSRVKAVNVRKVLGWKPKGGSIFEWISSNKYSR
;
A
#
# COMPACT_ATOMS: atom_id res chain seq x y z
N MET A 1 -11.55 -18.54 -36.19
CA MET A 1 -11.85 -17.99 -34.86
C MET A 1 -10.74 -17.02 -34.47
N GLY A 2 -10.91 -15.73 -34.77
CA GLY A 2 -9.90 -14.68 -34.52
C GLY A 2 -10.23 -13.88 -33.27
N GLY A 3 -10.12 -14.51 -32.09
CA GLY A 3 -10.16 -13.78 -30.82
C GLY A 3 -8.90 -12.93 -30.71
N SER A 4 -9.04 -11.65 -30.34
CA SER A 4 -7.94 -10.68 -30.36
C SER A 4 -6.75 -11.13 -29.49
N ILE A 5 -5.68 -11.59 -30.13
CA ILE A 5 -4.35 -11.73 -29.54
C ILE A 5 -3.84 -10.30 -29.31
N GLY A 6 -3.51 -9.94 -28.06
CA GLY A 6 -2.82 -8.67 -27.74
C GLY A 6 -3.57 -7.65 -26.86
N LYS A 7 -4.85 -7.87 -26.52
CA LYS A 7 -5.54 -7.00 -25.53
C LYS A 7 -5.05 -7.33 -24.11
N VAL A 8 -4.76 -6.29 -23.35
CA VAL A 8 -4.25 -6.41 -21.97
C VAL A 8 -5.38 -6.72 -21.02
N PHE A 9 -5.14 -7.67 -20.11
CA PHE A 9 -5.94 -7.89 -18.93
C PHE A 9 -5.14 -7.45 -17.70
N VAL A 10 -5.64 -6.46 -16.96
CA VAL A 10 -5.01 -5.99 -15.72
C VAL A 10 -5.84 -6.44 -14.53
N HIS A 11 -5.18 -7.09 -13.57
CA HIS A 11 -5.73 -7.36 -12.25
C HIS A 11 -5.07 -6.45 -11.22
N THR A 12 -5.87 -5.62 -10.56
CA THR A 12 -5.43 -4.83 -9.41
C THR A 12 -5.58 -5.66 -8.14
N SER A 13 -4.46 -5.90 -7.48
CA SER A 13 -4.37 -6.54 -6.17
C SER A 13 -4.00 -5.49 -5.11
N GLY A 14 -3.27 -5.88 -4.06
CA GLY A 14 -2.67 -4.94 -3.10
C GLY A 14 -1.57 -5.60 -2.28
N SER A 15 -0.57 -4.84 -1.85
CA SER A 15 0.61 -5.38 -1.14
C SER A 15 0.26 -6.04 0.18
N SER A 16 -0.95 -5.81 0.72
CA SER A 16 -1.47 -6.52 1.89
C SER A 16 -1.48 -8.06 1.76
N VAL A 17 -1.22 -8.62 0.57
CA VAL A 17 -0.95 -10.06 0.40
C VAL A 17 0.26 -10.53 1.21
N VAL A 18 1.29 -9.69 1.39
CA VAL A 18 2.46 -9.97 2.25
C VAL A 18 2.30 -9.46 3.69
N ALA A 19 1.08 -9.04 4.07
CA ALA A 19 0.88 -8.51 5.41
C ALA A 19 0.96 -9.60 6.48
N ASP A 20 1.47 -9.22 7.65
CA ASP A 20 1.45 -10.03 8.86
C ASP A 20 0.36 -9.56 9.84
N ASP A 21 0.41 -10.02 11.09
CA ASP A 21 -0.57 -9.70 12.11
C ASP A 21 0.12 -9.49 13.45
N VAL A 22 0.63 -8.27 13.64
CA VAL A 22 1.51 -7.92 14.76
C VAL A 22 1.00 -6.76 15.62
N LEU A 23 -0.16 -6.18 15.26
CA LEU A 23 -0.83 -5.08 15.97
C LEU A 23 0.09 -3.89 16.32
N GLY A 24 1.09 -3.63 15.47
CA GLY A 24 2.05 -2.55 15.60
C GLY A 24 3.26 -2.81 16.51
N ASP A 25 3.34 -3.97 17.12
CA ASP A 25 4.36 -4.28 18.14
C ASP A 25 5.68 -4.84 17.61
N ILE A 26 5.70 -5.25 16.34
CA ILE A 26 6.84 -5.90 15.70
C ILE A 26 7.08 -5.28 14.32
N GLU A 27 8.31 -4.88 14.05
CA GLU A 27 8.75 -4.62 12.69
C GLU A 27 9.15 -5.96 12.05
N ASN A 28 8.59 -6.27 10.88
CA ASN A 28 9.06 -7.40 10.10
C ASN A 28 10.35 -7.01 9.36
N PRO A 29 11.49 -7.69 9.60
CA PRO A 29 12.75 -7.37 8.92
C PRO A 29 12.76 -7.74 7.44
N GLU A 30 11.80 -8.55 6.97
CA GLU A 30 11.72 -9.00 5.58
C GLU A 30 11.12 -7.92 4.66
N ILE A 31 11.73 -7.77 3.49
CA ILE A 31 11.22 -6.94 2.39
C ILE A 31 11.00 -7.87 1.20
N PHE A 32 9.76 -7.91 0.71
CA PHE A 32 9.35 -8.84 -0.35
C PHE A 32 9.58 -8.23 -1.73
N GLU A 33 10.44 -8.86 -2.53
CA GLU A 33 10.52 -8.63 -3.98
C GLU A 33 9.50 -9.52 -4.70
N GLU A 34 9.21 -9.26 -5.97
CA GLU A 34 8.20 -10.03 -6.72
C GLU A 34 8.54 -11.53 -6.85
N ALA A 35 9.82 -11.90 -6.71
CA ALA A 35 10.27 -13.30 -6.73
C ALA A 35 10.33 -13.94 -5.32
N THR A 36 10.14 -13.17 -4.24
CA THR A 36 10.18 -13.70 -2.88
C THR A 36 8.97 -14.59 -2.63
N SER A 37 9.21 -15.82 -2.21
CA SER A 37 8.15 -16.75 -1.80
C SER A 37 7.74 -16.47 -0.36
N PHE A 38 6.44 -16.47 -0.09
CA PHE A 38 5.90 -16.28 1.25
C PHE A 38 4.57 -17.04 1.38
N VAL A 39 4.13 -17.25 2.63
CA VAL A 39 2.81 -17.81 2.93
C VAL A 39 1.89 -16.67 3.36
N PRO A 40 0.84 -16.32 2.58
CA PRO A 40 -0.11 -15.30 2.99
C PRO A 40 -0.83 -15.70 4.28
N LEU A 41 -1.29 -14.73 5.06
CA LEU A 41 -2.27 -14.99 6.10
C LEU A 41 -3.52 -15.66 5.51
N GLU A 42 -4.23 -16.47 6.30
CA GLU A 42 -5.46 -17.16 5.89
C GLU A 42 -6.48 -16.19 5.24
N VAL A 43 -6.67 -15.01 5.84
CA VAL A 43 -7.58 -13.96 5.32
C VAL A 43 -7.12 -13.35 3.99
N ARG A 44 -5.88 -13.62 3.56
CA ARG A 44 -5.25 -13.14 2.32
C ARG A 44 -5.00 -14.26 1.30
N GLU A 45 -5.15 -15.53 1.67
CA GLU A 45 -4.92 -16.69 0.79
C GLU A 45 -5.72 -16.57 -0.51
N ARG A 46 -7.00 -16.22 -0.42
CA ARG A 46 -7.86 -16.04 -1.61
C ARG A 46 -7.31 -14.97 -2.57
N GLY A 47 -6.80 -13.86 -2.03
CA GLY A 47 -6.21 -12.79 -2.84
C GLY A 47 -4.94 -13.25 -3.54
N GLY A 48 -4.05 -13.93 -2.80
CA GLY A 48 -2.84 -14.53 -3.37
C GLY A 48 -3.14 -15.58 -4.45
N ALA A 49 -4.14 -16.43 -4.23
CA ALA A 49 -4.58 -17.43 -5.20
C ALA A 49 -5.15 -16.78 -6.48
N ILE A 50 -5.89 -15.68 -6.38
CA ILE A 50 -6.36 -14.92 -7.55
C ILE A 50 -5.18 -14.36 -8.33
N ASN A 51 -4.19 -13.78 -7.65
CA ASN A 51 -2.99 -13.28 -8.31
C ASN A 51 -2.30 -14.41 -9.09
N GLN A 52 -2.12 -15.59 -8.48
CA GLN A 52 -1.50 -16.74 -9.14
C GLN A 52 -2.30 -17.19 -10.36
N MET A 53 -3.63 -17.30 -10.25
CA MET A 53 -4.49 -17.66 -11.39
C MET A 53 -4.35 -16.70 -12.57
N VAL A 54 -4.18 -15.40 -12.31
CA VAL A 54 -3.98 -14.39 -13.37
C VAL A 54 -2.61 -14.55 -14.01
N ILE A 55 -1.55 -14.80 -13.23
CA ILE A 55 -0.21 -15.07 -13.74
C ILE A 55 -0.19 -16.35 -14.58
N ASP A 56 -0.81 -17.44 -14.10
CA ASP A 56 -0.91 -18.72 -14.82
C ASP A 56 -1.64 -18.56 -16.15
N ALA A 57 -2.68 -17.72 -16.21
CA ALA A 57 -3.35 -17.39 -17.47
C ALA A 57 -2.41 -16.66 -18.44
N GLY A 58 -1.54 -15.79 -17.92
CA GLY A 58 -0.49 -15.12 -18.67
C GLY A 58 0.53 -16.08 -19.28
N VAL A 59 0.92 -17.12 -18.54
CA VAL A 59 1.90 -18.13 -18.98
C VAL A 59 1.29 -19.15 -19.92
N HIS A 60 0.09 -19.66 -19.60
CA HIS A 60 -0.43 -20.88 -20.22
C HIS A 60 -1.61 -20.68 -21.17
N ARG A 61 -2.27 -19.52 -21.15
CA ARG A 61 -3.54 -19.30 -21.87
C ARG A 61 -3.47 -18.22 -22.95
N ASN A 62 -2.27 -17.80 -23.34
CA ASN A 62 -2.03 -16.76 -24.35
C ASN A 62 -2.81 -15.47 -24.07
N VAL A 63 -2.93 -15.10 -22.79
CA VAL A 63 -3.54 -13.83 -22.34
C VAL A 63 -2.41 -12.88 -21.97
N ARG A 64 -2.46 -11.61 -22.40
CA ARG A 64 -1.53 -10.59 -21.88
C ARG A 64 -2.00 -10.13 -20.50
N ALA A 65 -1.85 -11.00 -19.51
CA ALA A 65 -2.28 -10.79 -18.13
C ALA A 65 -1.19 -10.11 -17.30
N ILE A 66 -1.57 -9.11 -16.52
CA ILE A 66 -0.69 -8.36 -15.62
C ILE A 66 -1.35 -8.28 -14.24
N VAL A 67 -0.59 -8.53 -13.19
CA VAL A 67 -1.00 -8.29 -11.80
C VAL A 67 -0.25 -7.05 -11.29
N ILE A 68 -1.00 -6.02 -10.93
CA ILE A 68 -0.47 -4.79 -10.35
C ILE A 68 -0.80 -4.78 -8.85
N VAL A 69 0.22 -4.61 -8.02
CA VAL A 69 0.15 -4.78 -6.57
C VAL A 69 0.62 -3.51 -5.88
N PRO A 70 -0.25 -2.48 -5.79
CA PRO A 70 0.11 -1.24 -5.12
C PRO A 70 0.26 -1.43 -3.61
N SER A 71 1.17 -0.66 -3.04
CA SER A 71 1.32 -0.49 -1.59
C SER A 71 0.35 0.56 -1.04
N MET A 72 0.60 1.15 0.13
CA MET A 72 -0.29 2.19 0.67
C MET A 72 -0.31 3.40 -0.28
N ILE A 73 -1.45 3.63 -0.92
CA ILE A 73 -1.63 4.77 -1.83
C ILE A 73 -2.01 6.00 -1.02
N TYR A 74 -1.29 7.10 -1.24
CA TYR A 74 -1.59 8.43 -0.72
C TYR A 74 -1.58 9.46 -1.84
N GLY A 75 -1.98 10.70 -1.56
CA GLY A 75 -2.09 11.76 -2.55
C GLY A 75 -3.53 12.18 -2.79
N ASP A 76 -3.69 13.30 -3.48
CA ASP A 76 -4.99 13.88 -3.79
C ASP A 76 -5.56 13.28 -5.08
N SER A 77 -6.82 12.85 -5.06
CA SER A 77 -7.50 12.34 -6.24
C SER A 77 -7.83 13.48 -7.21
N LEU A 78 -7.54 13.28 -8.50
CA LEU A 78 -7.80 14.28 -9.55
C LEU A 78 -9.24 14.25 -10.10
N GLY A 79 -10.06 13.29 -9.68
CA GLY A 79 -11.38 13.06 -10.30
C GLY A 79 -12.49 12.74 -9.31
N LEU A 80 -12.36 11.64 -8.58
CA LEU A 80 -13.36 11.24 -7.58
C LEU A 80 -13.01 11.81 -6.22
N ASP A 81 -14.02 12.19 -5.43
CA ASP A 81 -13.83 12.57 -4.04
C ASP A 81 -13.61 11.31 -3.18
N VAL A 82 -12.35 10.85 -3.13
CA VAL A 82 -11.94 9.65 -2.41
C VAL A 82 -10.64 9.90 -1.66
N GLU A 83 -10.53 9.30 -0.48
CA GLU A 83 -9.37 9.42 0.40
C GLU A 83 -8.50 8.14 0.37
N SER A 84 -7.27 8.25 0.87
CA SER A 84 -6.47 7.07 1.23
C SER A 84 -7.22 6.22 2.27
N VAL A 85 -6.92 4.92 2.36
CA VAL A 85 -7.62 4.04 3.33
C VAL A 85 -7.00 4.12 4.73
N GLN A 86 -5.68 4.16 4.82
CA GLN A 86 -4.96 3.99 6.09
C GLN A 86 -4.74 5.32 6.84
N LEU A 87 -4.52 6.42 6.11
CA LEU A 87 -4.22 7.72 6.72
C LEU A 87 -5.44 8.39 7.40
N PRO A 88 -6.65 8.43 6.80
CA PRO A 88 -7.76 9.17 7.40
C PRO A 88 -8.18 8.70 8.80
N PRO A 89 -8.25 7.39 9.12
CA PRO A 89 -8.51 6.95 10.49
C PRO A 89 -7.48 7.49 11.50
N ILE A 90 -6.20 7.54 11.12
CA ILE A 90 -5.13 8.09 11.97
C ILE A 90 -5.32 9.59 12.15
N TYR A 91 -5.62 10.34 11.09
CA TYR A 91 -5.91 11.77 11.20
C TYR A 91 -7.09 12.05 12.13
N ARG A 92 -8.23 11.39 11.90
CA ARG A 92 -9.45 11.57 12.70
C ARG A 92 -9.19 11.27 14.17
N LYS A 93 -8.52 10.15 14.45
CA LYS A 93 -8.17 9.78 15.83
C LYS A 93 -7.15 10.73 16.45
N SER A 94 -6.21 11.23 15.66
CA SER A 94 -5.22 12.20 16.13
C SER A 94 -5.86 13.53 16.53
N ILE A 95 -6.87 13.97 15.77
CA ILE A 95 -7.67 15.17 16.09
C ILE A 95 -8.45 14.96 17.39
N GLU A 96 -9.08 13.80 17.59
CA GLU A 96 -9.80 13.50 18.84
C GLU A 96 -8.90 13.53 20.08
N VAL A 97 -7.68 12.98 19.97
CA VAL A 97 -6.74 12.84 21.10
C VAL A 97 -5.88 14.10 21.28
N GLY A 98 -5.73 14.93 20.26
CA GLY A 98 -4.83 16.09 20.27
C GLY A 98 -3.35 15.73 20.14
N LYS A 99 -3.04 14.53 19.60
CA LYS A 99 -1.68 13.99 19.36
C LYS A 99 -1.72 13.06 18.16
N GLY A 100 -0.58 12.83 17.50
CA GLY A 100 -0.49 11.80 16.47
C GLY A 100 -0.66 10.39 17.05
N VAL A 101 -1.44 9.53 16.42
CA VAL A 101 -1.69 8.17 16.96
C VAL A 101 -1.10 7.04 16.12
N TYR A 102 -0.67 5.97 16.78
CA TYR A 102 -0.22 4.71 16.17
C TYR A 102 -0.68 3.51 17.00
N LEU A 103 -0.68 2.29 16.47
CA LEU A 103 -1.03 1.07 17.22
C LEU A 103 0.17 0.44 17.93
N GLY A 104 -0.02 -0.10 19.13
CA GLY A 104 1.01 -0.86 19.84
C GLY A 104 2.28 -0.04 20.04
N LYS A 105 3.42 -0.52 19.56
CA LYS A 105 4.67 0.26 19.49
C LYS A 105 4.81 1.11 18.21
N GLY A 106 3.96 0.95 17.21
CA GLY A 106 3.98 1.70 15.95
C GLY A 106 5.25 1.49 15.11
N ILE A 107 6.00 0.41 15.38
CA ILE A 107 7.26 0.11 14.67
C ILE A 107 7.04 -0.73 13.41
N ASN A 108 5.83 -1.21 13.19
CA ASN A 108 5.45 -1.85 11.95
C ASN A 108 5.55 -0.86 10.78
N ARG A 109 5.99 -1.35 9.62
CA ARG A 109 6.29 -0.52 8.43
C ARG A 109 5.44 -0.91 7.23
N TRP A 110 5.05 0.09 6.46
CA TRP A 110 4.31 -0.07 5.21
C TRP A 110 5.00 0.68 4.07
N SER A 111 5.24 -0.03 2.96
CA SER A 111 5.64 0.63 1.72
C SER A 111 4.51 1.55 1.26
N ASN A 112 4.84 2.67 0.64
CA ASN A 112 3.85 3.64 0.18
C ASN A 112 4.17 4.15 -1.21
N VAL A 113 3.15 4.70 -1.87
CA VAL A 113 3.28 5.29 -3.20
C VAL A 113 2.26 6.40 -3.41
N ASN A 114 2.68 7.49 -4.08
CA ASN A 114 1.78 8.56 -4.45
C ASN A 114 0.84 8.11 -5.60
N ILE A 115 -0.43 8.50 -5.55
CA ILE A 115 -1.44 8.16 -6.55
C ILE A 115 -1.04 8.57 -7.97
N SER A 116 -0.31 9.67 -8.16
CA SER A 116 0.17 10.07 -9.50
C SER A 116 1.14 9.05 -10.08
N ASP A 117 2.03 8.52 -9.24
CA ASP A 117 3.01 7.51 -9.64
C ASP A 117 2.35 6.16 -9.94
N VAL A 118 1.26 5.84 -9.23
CA VAL A 118 0.42 4.67 -9.54
C VAL A 118 -0.20 4.85 -10.92
N ILE A 119 -0.80 5.99 -11.23
CA ILE A 119 -1.42 6.26 -12.54
C ILE A 119 -0.39 6.12 -13.66
N ASP A 120 0.78 6.74 -13.51
CA ASP A 120 1.88 6.65 -14.48
C ASP A 120 2.29 5.19 -14.74
N LEU A 121 2.36 4.37 -13.69
CA LEU A 121 2.70 2.96 -13.84
C LEU A 121 1.60 2.15 -14.52
N TYR A 122 0.32 2.43 -14.27
CA TYR A 122 -0.77 1.76 -14.97
C TYR A 122 -0.71 2.02 -16.47
N LEU A 123 -0.48 3.27 -16.88
CA LEU A 123 -0.29 3.63 -18.29
C LEU A 123 0.90 2.86 -18.90
N LEU A 124 2.04 2.88 -18.21
CA LEU A 124 3.25 2.19 -18.65
C LEU A 124 3.07 0.67 -18.77
N ALA A 125 2.35 0.05 -17.83
CA ALA A 125 2.09 -1.38 -17.82
C ALA A 125 1.12 -1.80 -18.95
N LEU A 126 0.07 -1.02 -19.19
CA LEU A 126 -0.87 -1.25 -20.31
C LEU A 126 -0.14 -1.23 -21.66
N GLU A 127 0.81 -0.32 -21.82
CA GLU A 127 1.59 -0.20 -23.05
C GLU A 127 2.66 -1.28 -23.15
N ASN A 128 3.49 -1.44 -22.11
CA ASN A 128 4.80 -2.08 -22.26
C ASN A 128 5.01 -3.36 -21.44
N ALA A 129 4.15 -3.66 -20.45
CA ALA A 129 4.42 -4.82 -19.61
C ALA A 129 4.25 -6.15 -20.37
N PRO A 130 5.21 -7.09 -20.22
CA PRO A 130 5.07 -8.45 -20.72
C PRO A 130 3.85 -9.18 -20.14
N ALA A 131 3.37 -10.21 -20.83
CA ALA A 131 2.41 -11.14 -20.24
C ALA A 131 3.00 -11.81 -18.99
N ALA A 132 2.14 -12.18 -18.04
CA ALA A 132 2.52 -12.75 -16.75
C ALA A 132 3.42 -11.83 -15.89
N SER A 133 3.30 -10.52 -16.05
CA SER A 133 3.99 -9.56 -15.18
C SER A 133 3.29 -9.47 -13.82
N TYR A 134 4.03 -9.71 -12.75
CA TYR A 134 3.66 -9.37 -11.38
C TYR A 134 4.48 -8.15 -10.96
N LEU A 135 3.80 -7.08 -10.55
CA LEU A 135 4.41 -5.76 -10.39
C LEU A 135 4.03 -5.16 -9.02
N TYR A 136 4.98 -5.14 -8.08
CA TYR A 136 4.80 -4.32 -6.87
C TYR A 136 4.90 -2.84 -7.24
N ILE A 137 4.19 -1.98 -6.49
CA ILE A 137 4.31 -0.53 -6.61
C ILE A 137 4.62 0.09 -5.25
N GLU A 138 5.81 0.68 -5.13
CA GLU A 138 6.22 1.52 -4.01
C GLU A 138 7.21 2.59 -4.47
N SER A 139 7.23 3.71 -3.75
CA SER A 139 8.24 4.77 -3.89
C SER A 139 8.81 5.24 -2.55
N GLY A 140 8.37 4.65 -1.43
CA GLY A 140 8.84 4.94 -0.08
C GLY A 140 8.34 3.89 0.92
N GLU A 141 8.73 4.06 2.19
CA GLU A 141 8.29 3.20 3.29
C GLU A 141 8.38 3.97 4.60
N GLU A 142 7.34 3.89 5.44
CA GLU A 142 7.33 4.53 6.76
C GLU A 142 6.84 3.59 7.85
N SER A 143 7.28 3.84 9.10
CA SER A 143 6.64 3.24 10.27
C SER A 143 5.38 4.01 10.64
N TYR A 144 4.42 3.36 11.32
CA TYR A 144 3.24 4.06 11.81
C TYR A 144 3.56 5.11 12.86
N ARG A 145 4.64 4.94 13.64
CA ARG A 145 5.12 5.95 14.58
C ARG A 145 5.65 7.19 13.85
N ASP A 146 6.37 7.01 12.74
CA ASP A 146 6.83 8.13 11.91
C ASP A 146 5.62 8.88 11.31
N LEU A 147 4.66 8.15 10.73
CA LEU A 147 3.41 8.73 10.20
C LEU A 147 2.64 9.50 11.27
N ALA A 148 2.51 8.95 12.47
CA ALA A 148 1.88 9.63 13.60
C ALA A 148 2.60 10.94 13.95
N GLY A 149 3.94 10.93 13.97
CA GLY A 149 4.75 12.14 14.21
C GLY A 149 4.52 13.21 13.13
N TYR A 150 4.49 12.80 11.86
CA TYR A 150 4.23 13.71 10.74
C TYR A 150 2.84 14.34 10.83
N ILE A 151 1.83 13.52 11.10
CA ILE A 151 0.44 13.95 11.27
C ILE A 151 0.30 14.90 12.47
N SER A 152 0.96 14.58 13.59
CA SER A 152 0.99 15.44 14.78
C SER A 152 1.54 16.84 14.48
N HIS A 153 2.67 16.92 13.77
CA HIS A 153 3.21 18.21 13.33
C HIS A 153 2.27 18.94 12.38
N ALA A 154 1.70 18.25 11.39
CA ALA A 154 0.78 18.84 10.42
C ALA A 154 -0.50 19.41 11.07
N LEU A 155 -0.98 18.77 12.14
CA LEU A 155 -2.14 19.21 12.93
C LEU A 155 -1.80 20.27 13.99
N GLY A 156 -0.53 20.61 14.18
CA GLY A 156 -0.10 21.62 15.16
C GLY A 156 0.07 21.09 16.59
N PHE A 157 0.15 19.78 16.78
CA PHE A 157 0.35 19.11 18.08
C PHE A 157 1.84 18.91 18.44
N GLY A 158 2.74 19.61 17.73
CA GLY A 158 4.16 19.67 18.09
C GLY A 158 4.96 18.38 17.90
N GLY A 159 4.42 17.36 17.23
CA GLY A 159 5.07 16.06 17.06
C GLY A 159 4.80 15.09 18.21
N GLU A 160 3.95 15.46 19.17
CA GLU A 160 3.54 14.55 20.23
C GLU A 160 2.77 13.36 19.66
N THR A 161 3.08 12.17 20.14
CA THR A 161 2.44 10.94 19.70
C THR A 161 1.98 10.07 20.86
N GLU A 162 0.97 9.24 20.60
CA GLU A 162 0.39 8.33 21.59
C GLU A 162 -0.01 6.99 20.95
N SER A 163 0.11 5.92 21.73
CA SER A 163 -0.35 4.59 21.30
C SER A 163 -1.87 4.51 21.45
N TRP A 164 -2.56 4.28 20.35
CA TRP A 164 -3.94 3.84 20.32
C TRP A 164 -3.96 2.35 20.68
N LYS A 165 -4.60 2.01 21.81
CA LYS A 165 -4.64 0.62 22.27
C LYS A 165 -5.31 -0.25 21.21
N ALA A 166 -4.73 -1.42 20.95
CA ALA A 166 -5.19 -2.31 19.89
C ALA A 166 -6.65 -2.73 20.09
N GLU A 167 -7.07 -3.01 21.33
CA GLU A 167 -8.44 -3.41 21.65
C GLU A 167 -9.45 -2.30 21.35
N GLU A 168 -9.09 -1.05 21.68
CA GLU A 168 -9.93 0.13 21.40
C GLU A 168 -10.04 0.36 19.89
N ALA A 169 -8.92 0.29 19.17
CA ALA A 169 -8.90 0.45 17.72
C ALA A 169 -9.67 -0.66 17.00
N LEU A 170 -9.56 -1.91 17.46
CA LEU A 170 -10.32 -3.03 16.92
C LEU A 170 -11.82 -2.85 17.15
N ALA A 171 -12.23 -2.31 18.30
CA ALA A 171 -13.63 -2.00 18.58
C ALA A 171 -14.16 -0.86 17.69
N GLU A 172 -13.33 0.15 17.40
CA GLU A 172 -13.71 1.34 16.64
C GLU A 172 -13.72 1.11 15.11
N ILE A 173 -12.67 0.47 14.56
CA ILE A 173 -12.47 0.35 13.10
C ILE A 173 -12.22 -1.09 12.62
N GLY A 174 -12.38 -2.09 13.51
CA GLY A 174 -12.41 -3.51 13.15
C GLY A 174 -11.14 -4.00 12.45
N GLY A 175 -11.32 -4.74 11.36
CA GLY A 175 -10.21 -5.33 10.60
C GLY A 175 -9.23 -4.32 10.01
N LEU A 176 -9.62 -3.04 9.87
CA LEU A 176 -8.72 -1.98 9.44
C LEU A 176 -7.65 -1.69 10.48
N ALA A 177 -7.97 -1.73 11.79
CA ALA A 177 -6.97 -1.64 12.84
C ALA A 177 -5.98 -2.81 12.73
N ARG A 178 -6.48 -4.04 12.61
CA ARG A 178 -5.63 -5.25 12.58
C ARG A 178 -4.70 -5.31 11.38
N TYR A 179 -5.27 -5.28 10.18
CA TYR A 179 -4.58 -5.59 8.93
C TYR A 179 -4.31 -4.38 8.05
N GLY A 180 -4.79 -3.20 8.43
CA GLY A 180 -4.48 -1.96 7.74
C GLY A 180 -3.42 -1.19 8.49
N LEU A 181 -3.66 -0.92 9.79
CA LEU A 181 -2.79 -0.07 10.60
C LEU A 181 -1.78 -0.86 11.44
N GLY A 182 -2.12 -2.09 11.83
CA GLY A 182 -1.38 -2.89 12.79
C GLY A 182 -0.39 -3.89 12.19
N SER A 183 -0.38 -4.09 10.88
CA SER A 183 0.51 -5.04 10.23
C SER A 183 1.69 -4.37 9.54
N ASN A 184 2.68 -5.15 9.12
CA ASN A 184 3.67 -4.76 8.15
C ASN A 184 3.17 -5.04 6.73
N SER A 185 3.73 -4.36 5.75
CA SER A 185 3.65 -4.75 4.34
C SER A 185 4.77 -4.04 3.59
N ARG A 186 5.92 -4.71 3.54
CA ARG A 186 7.16 -4.15 3.02
C ARG A 186 7.50 -4.83 1.72
N VAL A 187 7.31 -4.13 0.61
CA VAL A 187 7.60 -4.65 -0.73
C VAL A 187 8.71 -3.84 -1.40
N LYS A 188 9.33 -4.42 -2.42
CA LYS A 188 10.26 -3.70 -3.29
C LYS A 188 9.79 -3.83 -4.74
N ALA A 189 9.60 -2.70 -5.40
CA ALA A 189 9.12 -2.65 -6.78
C ALA A 189 10.27 -2.87 -7.78
N VAL A 190 10.83 -4.09 -7.82
CA VAL A 190 12.02 -4.43 -8.62
C VAL A 190 11.66 -4.52 -10.09
N ASN A 191 10.56 -5.22 -10.41
CA ASN A 191 10.18 -5.49 -11.80
C ASN A 191 9.79 -4.21 -12.55
N VAL A 192 9.02 -3.32 -11.93
CA VAL A 192 8.59 -2.08 -12.59
C VAL A 192 9.79 -1.18 -12.95
N ARG A 193 10.84 -1.18 -12.13
CA ARG A 193 12.06 -0.39 -12.38
C ARG A 193 12.96 -1.06 -13.43
N LYS A 194 13.17 -2.37 -13.34
CA LYS A 194 14.06 -3.11 -14.25
C LYS A 194 13.44 -3.37 -15.63
N VAL A 195 12.15 -3.72 -15.66
CA VAL A 195 11.45 -4.15 -16.89
C VAL A 195 10.82 -2.95 -17.61
N LEU A 196 10.19 -2.04 -16.86
CA LEU A 196 9.46 -0.92 -17.46
C LEU A 196 10.24 0.39 -17.43
N GLY A 197 11.36 0.45 -16.71
CA GLY A 197 12.12 1.69 -16.52
C GLY A 197 11.36 2.75 -15.71
N TRP A 198 10.34 2.33 -14.95
CA TRP A 198 9.51 3.23 -14.15
C TRP A 198 10.35 3.96 -13.11
N LYS A 199 10.15 5.27 -12.99
CA LYS A 199 10.80 6.14 -12.02
C LYS A 199 9.72 7.01 -11.38
N PRO A 200 9.39 6.79 -10.09
CA PRO A 200 8.40 7.61 -9.41
C PRO A 200 8.90 9.06 -9.33
N LYS A 201 7.97 10.01 -9.46
CA LYS A 201 8.21 11.45 -9.44
C LYS A 201 7.37 12.16 -8.37
N GLY A 202 6.39 11.48 -7.78
CA GLY A 202 5.61 11.98 -6.67
C GLY A 202 6.52 12.32 -5.48
N GLY A 203 6.16 13.38 -4.76
CA GLY A 203 6.79 13.70 -3.48
C GLY A 203 6.54 12.59 -2.46
N SER A 204 7.38 12.53 -1.44
CA SER A 204 7.27 11.56 -0.34
C SER A 204 5.98 11.72 0.45
N ILE A 205 5.59 10.67 1.18
CA ILE A 205 4.42 10.71 2.07
C ILE A 205 4.62 11.75 3.19
N PHE A 206 5.85 11.95 3.66
CA PHE A 206 6.20 13.00 4.60
C PHE A 206 5.92 14.40 4.03
N GLU A 207 6.39 14.70 2.82
CA GLU A 207 6.14 15.99 2.15
C GLU A 207 4.65 16.20 1.90
N TRP A 208 3.93 15.14 1.51
CA TRP A 208 2.49 15.20 1.31
C TRP A 208 1.75 15.46 2.63
N ILE A 209 2.03 14.73 3.70
CA ILE A 209 1.43 14.98 5.04
C ILE A 209 1.76 16.40 5.53
N SER A 210 3.00 16.87 5.34
CA SER A 210 3.44 18.18 5.82
C SER A 210 2.80 19.35 5.06
N SER A 211 2.48 19.13 3.78
CA SER A 211 1.82 20.14 2.93
C SER A 211 0.30 20.07 2.99
N ASN A 212 -0.25 18.90 3.33
CA ASN A 212 -1.68 18.65 3.29
C ASN A 212 -2.33 18.88 4.65
N LYS A 213 -3.24 19.84 4.67
CA LYS A 213 -4.10 20.11 5.81
C LYS A 213 -5.34 19.25 5.65
N TYR A 214 -5.32 18.03 6.20
CA TYR A 214 -6.53 17.26 6.56
C TYR A 214 -7.46 18.02 7.56
N SER A 215 -7.24 19.32 7.74
CA SER A 215 -7.86 20.22 8.71
C SER A 215 -8.73 21.30 8.06
N ARG A 216 -9.44 20.99 6.97
CA ARG A 216 -10.54 21.82 6.48
C ARG A 216 -11.79 21.02 6.22
#